data_AF-A0A943JVN9-F1
#
_entry.id   AF-A0A943JVN9-F1
#
_cell.length_a   1.000
_cell.length_b   1.000
_cell.length_c   1.000
_cell.angle_alpha   90.00
_cell.angle_beta   90.00
_cell.angle_gamma   90.00
#
_symmetry.space_group_name_H-M   'P 1'
#
loop_
_entity.id
_entity.type
_entity.pdbx_description
1 polymer ?
#
loop_
_entity_poly.entity_id
_entity_poly.type
_entity_poly.pdbx_seq_one_letter_code
_entity_poly.pdbx_strand_id
1 'polypeptide(L)'
;MDEKLIQAMHKAIAEGRTKIETTPTGWEIEYFEDEETGLWYPMFELEEEMEIEPSQVPYGMMWKEYLLENKRHEITTLVMTGELNKRMLEIQEMAENYKEKIVKQLLEEQPMPPSDKTLERASHLAHIHQIAEEMTIKDIIEKVV
;
A
#
# COMPACT_ATOMS: atom_id res chain seq x y z
N MET A 1 0.48 -12.24 6.42
CA MET A 1 0.96 -12.16 7.82
C MET A 1 1.78 -13.41 8.12
N ASP A 2 2.97 -13.28 8.72
CA ASP A 2 3.85 -14.41 9.07
C ASP A 2 3.15 -15.36 10.06
N GLU A 3 3.15 -16.67 9.77
CA GLU A 3 2.47 -17.72 10.56
C GLU A 3 2.89 -17.72 12.03
N LYS A 4 4.16 -17.43 12.34
CA LYS A 4 4.65 -17.37 13.72
C LYS A 4 4.04 -16.21 14.50
N LEU A 5 3.89 -15.06 13.85
CA LEU A 5 3.32 -13.88 14.48
C LEU A 5 1.82 -14.03 14.71
N ILE A 6 1.11 -14.74 13.82
CA ILE A 6 -0.30 -15.11 14.03
C ILE A 6 -0.44 -15.96 15.30
N GLN A 7 0.46 -16.93 15.48
CA GLN A 7 0.47 -17.77 16.67
C GLN A 7 0.82 -16.97 17.93
N ALA A 8 1.80 -16.06 17.85
CA ALA A 8 2.16 -15.15 18.93
C ALA A 8 0.99 -14.24 19.34
N MET A 9 0.27 -13.68 18.36
CA MET A 9 -0.92 -12.86 18.57
C MET A 9 -2.03 -13.67 19.28
N HIS A 10 -2.43 -14.83 18.75
CA HIS A 10 -3.45 -15.66 19.39
C HIS A 10 -3.07 -16.07 20.82
N LYS A 11 -1.79 -16.37 21.05
CA LYS A 11 -1.28 -16.70 22.38
C LYS A 11 -1.35 -15.49 23.32
N ALA A 12 -0.90 -14.33 22.88
CA ALA A 12 -0.94 -13.10 23.67
C ALA A 12 -2.37 -12.67 24.01
N ILE A 13 -3.33 -12.83 23.09
CA ILE A 13 -4.77 -12.63 23.35
C ILE A 13 -5.25 -13.59 24.46
N ALA A 14 -4.95 -14.89 24.33
CA ALA A 14 -5.38 -15.90 25.31
C ALA A 14 -4.79 -15.65 26.71
N GLU A 15 -3.60 -15.05 26.77
CA GLU A 15 -2.87 -14.75 28.00
C GLU A 15 -3.17 -13.34 28.55
N GLY A 16 -3.98 -12.54 27.86
CA GLY A 16 -4.28 -11.16 28.26
C GLY A 16 -3.07 -10.23 28.19
N ARG A 17 -2.05 -10.57 27.38
CA ARG A 17 -0.87 -9.73 27.12
C ARG A 17 -1.17 -8.76 25.97
N THR A 18 -2.28 -8.06 26.10
CA THR A 18 -2.69 -6.98 25.21
C THR A 18 -2.80 -5.66 25.96
N LYS A 19 -2.65 -4.55 25.24
CA LYS A 19 -2.88 -3.20 25.76
C LYS A 19 -3.54 -2.35 24.69
N ILE A 20 -4.26 -1.33 25.11
CA ILE A 20 -4.81 -0.32 24.20
C ILE A 20 -4.06 0.98 24.44
N GLU A 21 -3.62 1.63 23.38
CA GLU A 21 -3.05 2.98 23.45
C GLU A 21 -3.81 3.93 22.53
N THR A 22 -4.01 5.16 23.00
CA THR A 22 -4.67 6.20 22.21
C THR A 22 -3.63 7.03 21.45
N THR A 23 -3.79 7.15 20.13
CA THR A 23 -2.94 8.00 19.29
C THR A 23 -3.20 9.49 19.55
N PRO A 24 -2.30 10.41 19.14
CA PRO A 24 -2.54 11.84 19.20
C PRO A 24 -3.80 12.31 18.45
N THR A 25 -4.24 11.54 17.46
CA THR A 25 -5.47 11.78 16.67
C THR A 25 -6.74 11.22 17.34
N GLY A 26 -6.61 10.58 18.51
CA GLY A 26 -7.75 10.06 19.30
C GLY A 26 -8.12 8.60 19.04
N TRP A 27 -7.28 7.85 18.33
CA TRP A 27 -7.59 6.47 17.92
C TRP A 27 -7.08 5.47 18.92
N GLU A 28 -7.87 4.46 19.25
CA GLU A 28 -7.46 3.37 20.12
C GLU A 28 -6.85 2.24 19.29
N ILE A 29 -5.56 1.98 19.50
CA ILE A 29 -4.85 0.86 18.88
C ILE A 29 -4.65 -0.21 19.94
N GLU A 30 -5.16 -1.41 19.69
CA GLU A 30 -4.84 -2.58 20.49
C GLU A 30 -3.47 -3.14 20.08
N TYR A 31 -2.68 -3.57 21.05
CA TYR A 31 -1.37 -4.17 20.88
C TYR A 31 -1.34 -5.51 21.58
N PHE A 32 -0.56 -6.45 21.06
CA PHE A 32 -0.18 -7.67 21.73
C PHE A 32 1.33 -7.72 21.93
N GLU A 33 1.78 -8.29 23.04
CA GLU A 33 3.20 -8.52 23.29
C GLU A 33 3.64 -9.85 22.67
N ASP A 34 4.66 -9.82 21.83
CA ASP A 34 5.39 -11.02 21.44
C ASP A 34 6.32 -11.43 22.58
N GLU A 35 6.08 -12.60 23.16
CA GLU A 35 6.83 -13.12 24.30
C GLU A 35 8.30 -13.44 23.96
N GLU A 36 8.57 -13.83 22.71
CA GLU A 36 9.94 -14.19 22.30
C GLU A 36 10.85 -12.96 22.20
N THR A 37 10.28 -11.84 21.77
CA THR A 37 11.02 -10.60 21.50
C THR A 37 10.81 -9.52 22.57
N GLY A 38 9.74 -9.60 23.36
CA GLY A 38 9.29 -8.56 24.29
C GLY A 38 8.76 -7.30 23.59
N LEU A 39 8.53 -7.37 22.28
CA LEU A 39 8.06 -6.24 21.49
C LEU A 39 6.53 -6.22 21.47
N TRP A 40 5.97 -5.01 21.56
CA TRP A 40 4.54 -4.78 21.44
C TRP A 40 4.19 -4.53 19.98
N TYR A 41 3.40 -5.43 19.40
CA TYR A 41 2.92 -5.34 18.04
C TYR A 41 1.47 -4.88 18.05
N PRO A 42 1.09 -3.89 17.24
CA PRO A 42 -0.32 -3.56 17.07
C PRO A 42 -1.09 -4.78 16.55
N MET A 43 -2.22 -5.07 17.19
CA MET A 43 -3.20 -6.04 16.76
C MET A 43 -3.96 -5.44 15.58
N PHE A 44 -3.36 -5.49 14.40
CA PHE A 44 -4.00 -5.00 13.20
C PHE A 44 -5.15 -5.93 12.76
N GLU A 45 -6.38 -5.52 13.01
CA GLU A 45 -7.35 -5.41 11.92
C GLU A 45 -7.26 -3.94 11.46
N LEU A 46 -6.64 -3.69 10.30
CA LEU A 46 -6.48 -2.33 9.74
C LEU A 46 -7.81 -1.82 9.18
N GLU A 47 -8.82 -1.73 10.03
CA GLU A 47 -9.95 -0.84 9.79
C GLU A 47 -9.57 0.56 10.29
N GLU A 48 -8.59 1.18 9.64
CA GLU A 48 -8.61 2.64 9.62
C GLU A 48 -9.90 3.03 8.92
N GLU A 49 -10.74 3.83 9.58
CA GLU A 49 -11.75 4.60 8.87
C GLU A 49 -10.97 5.57 8.00
N MET A 50 -10.70 5.15 6.77
CA MET A 50 -9.97 5.99 5.82
C MET A 50 -10.83 7.23 5.60
N GLU A 51 -10.24 8.40 5.82
CA GLU A 51 -10.89 9.67 5.48
C GLU A 51 -11.16 9.78 3.96
N ILE A 52 -10.59 8.86 3.18
CA ILE A 52 -10.57 8.83 1.73
C ILE A 52 -11.13 7.50 1.26
N GLU A 53 -12.04 7.55 0.30
CA GLU A 53 -12.59 6.34 -0.32
C GLU A 53 -11.47 5.51 -0.98
N PRO A 54 -11.35 4.20 -0.69
CA PRO A 54 -10.28 3.36 -1.25
C PRO A 54 -10.18 3.44 -2.78
N SER A 55 -11.32 3.59 -3.45
CA SER A 55 -11.41 3.72 -4.90
C SER A 55 -10.75 4.99 -5.46
N GLN A 56 -10.50 6.01 -4.64
CA GLN A 56 -9.84 7.25 -5.03
C GLN A 56 -8.31 7.19 -4.89
N VAL A 57 -7.78 6.21 -4.18
CA VAL A 57 -6.33 6.05 -3.89
C VAL A 57 -5.82 4.63 -4.17
N PRO A 58 -6.07 4.05 -5.36
CA PRO A 58 -5.72 2.67 -5.66
C PRO A 58 -4.23 2.35 -5.46
N TYR A 59 -3.31 3.22 -5.89
CA TYR A 59 -1.87 3.01 -5.68
C TYR A 59 -1.47 3.20 -4.21
N GLY A 60 -2.12 4.13 -3.49
CA GLY A 60 -1.96 4.26 -2.05
C GLY A 60 -2.35 2.99 -1.29
N MET A 61 -3.45 2.34 -1.70
CA MET A 61 -3.89 1.05 -1.16
C MET A 61 -2.90 -0.07 -1.45
N MET A 62 -2.41 -0.17 -2.68
CA MET A 62 -1.39 -1.17 -3.05
C MET A 62 -0.11 -1.00 -2.25
N TRP A 63 0.28 0.24 -1.95
CA TRP A 63 1.42 0.52 -1.08
C TRP A 63 1.18 0.14 0.38
N LYS A 64 -0.01 0.43 0.92
CA LYS A 64 -0.40 -0.02 2.26
C LYS A 64 -0.31 -1.55 2.37
N GLU A 65 -0.83 -2.28 1.38
CA GLU A 65 -0.74 -3.74 1.29
C GLU A 65 0.71 -4.22 1.19
N TYR A 66 1.52 -3.59 0.34
CA TYR A 66 2.94 -3.90 0.23
C TYR A 66 3.68 -3.72 1.57
N LEU A 67 3.44 -2.64 2.30
CA LEU A 67 4.05 -2.42 3.61
C LEU A 67 3.59 -3.46 4.64
N LEU A 68 2.31 -3.87 4.61
CA LEU A 68 1.79 -4.90 5.50
C LEU A 68 2.50 -6.25 5.36
N GLU A 69 2.80 -6.60 4.10
CA GLU A 69 3.45 -7.85 3.75
C GLU A 69 4.96 -7.79 3.97
N ASN A 70 5.61 -6.67 3.62
CA ASN A 70 7.05 -6.61 3.47
C ASN A 70 7.76 -5.68 4.48
N LYS A 71 7.09 -4.65 4.99
CA LYS A 71 7.69 -3.57 5.80
C LYS A 71 6.82 -3.19 7.00
N ARG A 72 6.43 -4.21 7.79
CA ARG A 72 5.46 -4.09 8.90
C ARG A 72 5.79 -3.02 9.94
N HIS A 73 7.08 -2.83 10.26
CA HIS A 73 7.50 -1.81 11.22
C HIS A 73 7.21 -0.38 10.71
N GLU A 74 7.35 -0.15 9.40
CA GLU A 74 7.13 1.15 8.79
C GLU A 74 5.66 1.52 8.79
N ILE A 75 4.77 0.62 8.37
CA ILE A 75 3.32 0.88 8.44
C ILE A 75 2.85 1.08 9.89
N THR A 76 3.41 0.34 10.84
CA THR A 76 3.14 0.54 12.27
C THR A 76 3.49 1.96 12.71
N THR A 77 4.66 2.43 12.33
CA THR A 77 5.10 3.79 12.64
C THR A 77 4.15 4.82 12.04
N LEU A 78 3.77 4.65 10.77
CA LEU A 78 2.86 5.57 10.06
C LEU A 78 1.47 5.63 10.68
N VAL A 79 0.93 4.50 11.13
CA VAL A 79 -0.36 4.46 11.85
C VAL A 79 -0.24 5.16 13.20
N MET A 80 0.79 4.84 13.99
CA MET A 80 1.02 5.46 15.30
C MET A 80 1.20 6.97 15.23
N THR A 81 1.87 7.48 14.19
CA THR A 81 2.09 8.90 13.98
C THR A 81 0.90 9.61 13.32
N GLY A 82 -0.10 8.85 12.84
CA GLY A 82 -1.23 9.40 12.09
C GLY A 82 -0.85 9.90 10.70
N GLU A 83 0.27 9.45 10.13
CA GLU A 83 0.79 9.89 8.84
C GLU A 83 0.38 8.97 7.67
N LEU A 84 -0.23 7.81 7.94
CA LEU A 84 -0.53 6.80 6.91
C LEU A 84 -1.37 7.37 5.75
N ASN A 85 -2.52 7.99 6.05
CA ASN A 85 -3.40 8.58 5.02
C ASN A 85 -2.68 9.63 4.16
N LYS A 86 -1.88 10.50 4.78
CA LYS A 86 -1.10 11.52 4.08
C LYS A 86 -0.08 10.87 3.13
N ARG A 87 0.64 9.84 3.59
CA ARG A 87 1.62 9.13 2.75
C ARG A 87 0.97 8.34 1.62
N MET A 88 -0.20 7.74 1.85
CA MET A 88 -0.96 7.08 0.79
C MET A 88 -1.35 8.06 -0.32
N LEU A 89 -1.74 9.29 0.01
CA LEU A 89 -2.00 10.35 -0.96
C LEU A 89 -0.75 10.76 -1.74
N GLU A 90 0.39 10.95 -1.05
CA GLU A 90 1.67 11.27 -1.69
C GLU A 90 2.07 10.16 -2.69
N ILE A 91 1.94 8.89 -2.29
CA ILE A 91 2.23 7.73 -3.14
C ILE A 91 1.27 7.68 -4.34
N GLN A 92 -0.02 7.92 -4.12
CA GLN A 92 -1.01 8.00 -5.19
C GLN A 92 -0.61 9.05 -6.24
N GLU A 93 -0.27 10.27 -5.82
CA GLU A 93 0.15 11.34 -6.73
C GLU A 93 1.46 10.99 -7.45
N MET A 94 2.43 10.43 -6.74
CA MET A 94 3.71 10.02 -7.35
C MET A 94 3.50 8.92 -8.39
N ALA A 95 2.64 7.93 -8.11
CA ALA A 95 2.34 6.83 -9.02
C ALA A 95 1.65 7.31 -10.29
N GLU A 96 0.62 8.15 -10.19
CA GLU A 96 -0.07 8.71 -11.37
C GLU A 96 0.87 9.54 -12.23
N ASN A 97 1.65 10.44 -11.60
CA ASN A 97 2.64 11.25 -12.32
C ASN A 97 3.73 10.41 -12.99
N TYR A 98 4.14 9.31 -12.37
CA TYR A 98 5.10 8.38 -12.96
C TYR A 98 4.50 7.62 -14.13
N LYS A 99 3.29 7.05 -13.96
CA LYS A 99 2.57 6.33 -15.00
C LYS A 99 2.36 7.18 -16.25
N GLU A 100 1.94 8.44 -16.10
CA GLU A 100 1.79 9.35 -17.24
C GLU A 100 3.10 9.58 -18.01
N LYS A 101 4.23 9.68 -17.30
CA LYS A 101 5.55 9.83 -17.93
C LYS A 101 5.93 8.56 -18.70
N ILE A 102 5.73 7.38 -18.10
CA ILE A 102 6.03 6.10 -18.75
C ILE A 102 5.15 5.88 -19.97
N VAL A 103 3.84 6.18 -19.91
CA VAL A 103 2.95 6.09 -21.08
C VAL A 103 3.44 6.95 -22.23
N LYS A 104 3.86 8.20 -21.95
CA LYS A 104 4.41 9.09 -22.99
C LYS A 104 5.68 8.52 -23.61
N GLN A 105 6.61 8.04 -22.79
CA GLN A 105 7.86 7.41 -23.27
C GLN A 105 7.58 6.16 -24.11
N LEU A 106 6.70 5.28 -23.65
CA LEU A 106 6.32 4.08 -24.37
C LEU A 106 5.64 4.39 -25.72
N LEU A 107 4.86 5.48 -25.82
CA LEU A 107 4.29 5.93 -27.09
C LEU A 107 5.30 6.55 -28.05
N GLU A 108 6.41 7.10 -27.55
CA GLU A 108 7.52 7.56 -28.39
C GLU A 108 8.28 6.36 -28.98
N GLU A 109 8.49 5.31 -28.18
CA GLU A 109 9.17 4.07 -28.60
C GLU A 109 8.27 3.17 -29.46
N GLN A 110 6.99 3.10 -29.11
CA GLN A 110 5.96 2.25 -29.72
C GLN A 110 4.77 3.12 -30.14
N PRO A 111 4.93 3.91 -31.24
CA PRO A 111 3.90 4.82 -31.70
C PRO A 111 2.63 4.08 -32.09
N MET A 112 1.52 4.82 -32.12
CA MET A 112 0.22 4.27 -32.49
C MET A 112 0.27 3.57 -33.86
N PRO A 113 -0.34 2.38 -33.99
CA PRO A 113 -0.38 1.68 -35.26
C PRO A 113 -1.07 2.57 -36.33
N PRO A 114 -0.57 2.59 -37.58
CA PRO A 114 -1.14 3.37 -38.68
C PRO A 114 -2.40 2.70 -39.26
N SER A 115 -3.28 2.21 -38.38
CA SER A 115 -4.54 1.54 -38.71
C SER A 115 -5.71 2.45 -38.37
N ASP A 116 -6.72 2.48 -39.25
CA ASP A 116 -7.98 3.19 -39.01
C ASP A 116 -8.95 2.37 -38.14
N LYS A 117 -8.59 1.12 -37.81
CA LYS A 117 -9.42 0.27 -36.96
C LYS A 117 -9.30 0.72 -35.51
N THR A 118 -10.41 1.22 -34.97
CA THR A 118 -10.53 1.62 -33.56
C THR A 118 -10.08 0.52 -32.59
N LEU A 119 -10.43 -0.73 -32.86
CA LEU A 119 -10.10 -1.86 -31.98
C LEU A 119 -8.58 -2.12 -31.89
N GLU A 120 -7.87 -2.04 -33.01
CA GLU A 120 -6.41 -2.25 -33.03
C GLU A 120 -5.69 -1.14 -32.27
N ARG A 121 -6.12 0.11 -32.45
CA ARG A 121 -5.59 1.27 -31.70
C ARG A 121 -5.89 1.17 -30.21
N ALA A 122 -7.11 0.79 -29.83
CA ALA A 122 -7.49 0.62 -28.43
C ALA A 122 -6.69 -0.49 -27.75
N SER A 123 -6.50 -1.62 -28.46
CA SER A 123 -5.67 -2.73 -27.98
C SER A 123 -4.21 -2.31 -27.76
N HIS A 124 -3.64 -1.52 -28.69
CA HIS A 124 -2.29 -0.99 -28.54
C HIS A 124 -2.16 -0.08 -27.31
N LEU A 125 -3.09 0.86 -27.15
CA LEU A 125 -3.10 1.75 -25.98
C LEU A 125 -3.27 0.98 -24.67
N ALA A 126 -4.17 0.00 -24.62
CA ALA A 126 -4.37 -0.83 -23.44
C ALA A 126 -3.08 -1.56 -23.05
N HIS A 127 -2.34 -2.09 -24.03
CA HIS A 127 -1.05 -2.73 -23.80
C HIS A 127 -0.01 -1.76 -23.23
N ILE A 128 0.11 -0.55 -23.80
CA ILE A 128 1.01 0.49 -23.31
C ILE A 128 0.67 0.89 -21.86
N HIS A 129 -0.62 1.09 -21.56
CA HIS A 129 -1.08 1.41 -20.22
C HIS A 129 -0.79 0.28 -19.22
N GLN A 130 -0.96 -0.98 -19.62
CA GLN A 130 -0.63 -2.12 -18.77
C GLN A 130 0.86 -2.16 -18.42
N ILE A 131 1.75 -2.00 -19.41
CA ILE A 131 3.20 -1.96 -19.15
C ILE A 131 3.54 -0.80 -18.20
N ALA A 132 2.98 0.39 -18.47
CA ALA A 132 3.21 1.55 -17.62
C ALA A 132 2.75 1.33 -16.17
N GLU A 133 1.62 0.64 -15.98
CA GLU A 133 1.08 0.28 -14.68
C GLU A 133 1.99 -0.71 -13.94
N GLU A 134 2.44 -1.77 -14.61
CA GLU A 134 3.38 -2.75 -14.06
C GLU A 134 4.70 -2.08 -13.63
N MET A 135 5.24 -1.18 -14.47
CA MET A 135 6.45 -0.42 -14.13
C MET A 135 6.22 0.52 -12.95
N THR A 136 5.06 1.18 -12.89
CA THR A 136 4.71 2.08 -11.79
C THR A 136 4.63 1.34 -10.46
N ILE A 137 3.97 0.18 -10.43
CA ILE A 137 3.90 -0.67 -9.22
C ILE A 137 5.32 -1.03 -8.77
N LYS A 138 6.14 -1.55 -9.68
CA LYS A 138 7.50 -1.98 -9.37
C LYS A 138 8.39 -0.83 -8.89
N ASP A 139 8.30 0.35 -9.49
CA ASP A 139 9.24 1.43 -9.23
C ASP A 139 8.78 2.39 -8.14
N ILE A 140 7.47 2.56 -7.94
CA ILE A 140 6.91 3.44 -6.90
C ILE A 140 6.48 2.65 -5.67
N ILE A 141 5.84 1.50 -5.82
CA ILE A 141 5.27 0.76 -4.69
C ILE A 141 6.31 -0.12 -4.02
N GLU A 142 7.05 -0.90 -4.82
CA GLU A 142 8.00 -1.89 -4.27
C GLU A 142 9.39 -1.30 -3.95
N LYS A 143 9.77 -0.20 -4.61
CA LYS A 143 11.13 0.38 -4.49
C LYS A 143 11.20 1.70 -3.74
N VAL A 144 10.12 2.49 -3.64
CA VAL A 144 10.13 3.74 -2.86
C VAL A 144 9.84 3.43 -1.40
N VAL A 145 10.80 2.82 -0.71
CA VAL A 145 11.14 3.13 0.69
C VAL A 145 12.60 2.79 0.95
#